data_AF-A0A455U708-F1
#
_entry.id   AF-A0A455U708-F1
#
_cell.length_a   1.000
_cell.length_b   1.000
_cell.length_c   1.000
_cell.angle_alpha   90.00
_cell.angle_beta   90.00
_cell.angle_gamma   90.00
#
_symmetry.space_group_name_H-M   'P 1'
#
loop_
_entity.id
_entity.type
_entity.pdbx_description
1 polymer ?
#
loop_
_entity_poly.entity_id
_entity_poly.type
_entity_poly.pdbx_seq_one_letter_code
_entity_poly.pdbx_strand_id
1 'polypeptide(L)'
;MTEQGEMIRFKFGQPDIALRSMEIYACAVLEATLLPPRTPEPHWRDEMDQLAKVAHGAYVGVVREDPDFVPYFRAVTPEGALGRLPLGSRPTKRRQDGGVETLRAIPWIFAWTQIRLMLPAWLGSGEAFSTRLEQPGGRDVLQEMRNEWPFFGTYLDMLEMLLAKADVAIAAYYEHRLVDEPSLKALGKTA
;
A
#
# COMPACT_ATOMS: atom_id res chain seq x y z
N MET A 1 -15.30 8.06 -11.11
CA MET A 1 -14.13 7.26 -10.68
C MET A 1 -12.90 7.78 -11.42
N THR A 2 -11.75 7.92 -10.76
CA THR A 2 -10.50 8.33 -11.44
C THR A 2 -9.80 7.11 -12.01
N GLU A 3 -9.49 7.11 -13.30
CA GLU A 3 -8.69 6.06 -13.92
C GLU A 3 -7.22 6.45 -13.95
N GLN A 4 -6.36 5.56 -13.44
CA GLN A 4 -4.92 5.77 -13.46
C GLN A 4 -4.35 5.50 -14.86
N GLY A 5 -3.40 6.33 -15.30
CA GLY A 5 -2.85 6.26 -16.66
C GLY A 5 -2.21 4.91 -16.99
N GLU A 6 -1.51 4.32 -16.02
CA GLU A 6 -0.88 3.00 -16.14
C GLU A 6 -1.90 1.86 -16.32
N MET A 7 -3.16 2.08 -15.93
CA MET A 7 -4.24 1.08 -16.04
C MET A 7 -5.05 1.19 -17.33
N ILE A 8 -4.97 2.32 -18.06
CA ILE A 8 -5.80 2.58 -19.24
C ILE A 8 -5.65 1.49 -20.29
N ARG A 9 -4.41 1.07 -20.59
CA ARG A 9 -4.16 0.00 -21.57
C ARG A 9 -4.84 -1.31 -21.17
N PHE A 10 -4.86 -1.64 -19.88
CA PHE A 10 -5.43 -2.89 -19.38
C PHE A 10 -6.95 -2.87 -19.30
N LYS A 11 -7.58 -1.69 -19.20
CA LYS A 11 -9.05 -1.57 -19.12
C LYS A 11 -9.70 -1.18 -20.45
N PHE A 12 -9.02 -0.40 -21.28
CA PHE A 12 -9.59 0.21 -22.48
C PHE A 12 -8.72 0.06 -23.73
N GLY A 13 -7.62 -0.71 -23.66
CA GLY A 13 -6.70 -0.88 -24.78
C GLY A 13 -7.24 -1.72 -25.94
N GLN A 14 -8.31 -2.48 -25.73
CA GLN A 14 -9.01 -3.27 -26.76
C GLN A 14 -10.53 -3.07 -26.60
N PRO A 15 -11.32 -3.03 -27.70
CA PRO A 15 -12.76 -2.83 -27.63
C PRO A 15 -13.48 -3.82 -26.72
N ASP A 16 -13.15 -5.10 -26.77
CA ASP A 16 -13.81 -6.14 -25.95
C ASP A 16 -13.51 -5.96 -24.47
N ILE A 17 -12.26 -5.60 -24.13
CA ILE A 17 -11.85 -5.33 -22.74
C ILE A 17 -12.49 -4.04 -22.23
N ALA A 18 -12.62 -3.03 -23.09
CA ALA A 18 -13.29 -1.77 -22.78
C ALA A 18 -14.77 -2.00 -22.46
N LEU A 19 -15.46 -2.77 -23.32
CA LEU A 19 -16.85 -3.16 -23.09
C LEU A 19 -16.99 -3.91 -21.77
N ARG A 20 -16.12 -4.90 -21.52
CA ARG A 20 -16.13 -5.65 -20.26
C ARG A 20 -15.92 -4.76 -19.03
N SER A 21 -15.02 -3.78 -19.12
CA SER A 21 -14.78 -2.83 -18.02
C SER A 21 -16.02 -1.97 -17.75
N MET A 22 -16.71 -1.50 -18.80
CA MET A 22 -17.95 -0.73 -18.67
C MET A 22 -19.10 -1.59 -18.11
N GLU A 23 -19.22 -2.84 -18.54
CA GLU A 23 -20.18 -3.80 -17.99
C GLU A 23 -19.98 -4.00 -16.49
N ILE A 24 -18.74 -4.25 -16.05
CA ILE A 24 -18.42 -4.41 -14.63
C ILE A 24 -18.84 -3.18 -13.83
N TYR A 25 -18.56 -1.96 -14.33
CA TYR A 25 -18.97 -0.74 -13.65
C TYR A 25 -20.49 -0.56 -13.60
N ALA A 26 -21.18 -0.81 -14.71
CA ALA A 26 -22.63 -0.69 -14.77
C ALA A 26 -23.29 -1.69 -13.80
N CYS A 27 -22.87 -2.96 -13.83
CA CYS A 27 -23.35 -3.99 -12.92
C CYS A 27 -23.07 -3.64 -11.46
N ALA A 28 -21.85 -3.22 -11.13
CA ALA A 28 -21.47 -2.87 -9.76
C ALA A 28 -22.29 -1.68 -9.21
N VAL A 29 -22.55 -0.66 -10.03
CA VAL A 29 -23.39 0.49 -9.64
C VAL A 29 -24.84 0.07 -9.43
N LEU A 30 -25.40 -0.74 -10.34
CA LEU A 30 -26.75 -1.26 -10.21
C LEU A 30 -26.90 -2.12 -8.95
N GLU A 31 -25.97 -3.06 -8.73
CA GLU A 31 -25.95 -3.93 -7.55
C GLU A 31 -25.81 -3.11 -6.27
N ALA A 32 -24.85 -2.19 -6.18
CA ALA A 32 -24.68 -1.35 -4.99
C ALA A 32 -25.89 -0.44 -4.70
N THR A 33 -26.65 -0.07 -5.74
CA THR A 33 -27.85 0.78 -5.60
C THR A 33 -29.06 -0.03 -5.14
N LEU A 34 -29.23 -1.26 -5.65
CA LEU A 34 -30.40 -2.10 -5.40
C LEU A 34 -30.22 -3.06 -4.22
N LEU A 35 -28.98 -3.47 -3.97
CA LEU A 35 -28.55 -4.45 -2.97
C LEU A 35 -27.38 -3.86 -2.16
N PRO A 36 -27.62 -2.80 -1.36
CA PRO A 36 -26.55 -2.17 -0.60
C PRO A 36 -25.90 -3.19 0.36
N PRO A 37 -24.58 -3.09 0.58
CA PRO A 37 -23.89 -3.99 1.49
C PRO A 37 -24.40 -3.81 2.91
N ARG A 38 -24.23 -4.86 3.72
CA ARG A 38 -24.54 -4.80 5.15
C ARG A 38 -23.77 -3.65 5.82
N THR A 39 -24.47 -2.87 6.63
CA THR A 39 -23.86 -1.89 7.52
C THR A 39 -22.99 -2.63 8.53
N PRO A 40 -21.74 -2.19 8.80
CA PRO A 40 -20.90 -2.85 9.77
C PRO A 40 -21.47 -2.74 11.18
N GLU A 41 -21.33 -3.84 11.92
CA GLU A 41 -21.69 -3.89 13.32
C GLU A 41 -20.85 -2.91 14.16
N PRO A 42 -21.38 -2.38 15.28
CA PRO A 42 -20.63 -1.47 16.14
C PRO A 42 -19.28 -2.05 16.58
N HIS A 43 -19.25 -3.34 16.93
CA HIS A 43 -18.04 -3.99 17.40
C HIS A 43 -16.98 -4.15 16.28
N TRP A 44 -17.38 -4.31 15.01
CA TRP A 44 -16.44 -4.28 13.87
C TRP A 44 -15.83 -2.89 13.64
N ARG A 45 -16.57 -1.82 13.96
CA ARG A 45 -16.05 -0.45 13.88
C ARG A 45 -15.02 -0.21 14.97
N ASP A 46 -15.33 -0.62 16.19
CA ASP A 46 -14.39 -0.53 17.32
C ASP A 46 -13.12 -1.34 17.04
N GLU A 47 -13.27 -2.53 16.44
CA GLU A 47 -12.15 -3.38 16.01
C GLU A 47 -11.30 -2.68 14.92
N MET A 48 -11.94 -2.08 13.92
CA MET A 48 -11.22 -1.31 12.89
C MET A 48 -10.50 -0.08 13.45
N ASP A 49 -11.08 0.62 14.43
CA ASP A 49 -10.43 1.76 15.07
C ASP A 49 -9.16 1.33 15.82
N GLN A 50 -9.19 0.17 16.47
CA GLN A 50 -8.02 -0.42 17.14
C GLN A 50 -6.94 -0.82 16.14
N LEU A 51 -7.31 -1.55 15.07
CA LEU A 51 -6.39 -1.93 14.00
C LEU A 51 -5.75 -0.70 13.34
N ALA A 52 -6.56 0.33 13.03
CA ALA A 52 -6.08 1.56 12.42
C ALA A 52 -5.11 2.32 13.34
N LYS A 53 -5.36 2.33 14.66
CA LYS A 53 -4.47 2.98 15.63
C LYS A 53 -3.09 2.31 15.66
N VAL A 54 -3.05 0.97 15.71
CA VAL A 54 -1.78 0.21 15.69
C VAL A 54 -1.07 0.40 14.36
N ALA A 55 -1.77 0.21 13.23
CA ALA A 55 -1.19 0.34 11.90
C ALA A 55 -0.64 1.75 11.64
N HIS A 56 -1.36 2.79 12.06
CA HIS A 56 -0.90 4.17 11.95
C HIS A 56 0.33 4.43 12.82
N GLY A 57 0.37 3.92 14.06
CA GLY A 57 1.53 4.01 14.94
C GLY A 57 2.77 3.39 14.31
N ALA A 58 2.66 2.15 13.83
CA ALA A 58 3.72 1.43 13.14
C ALA A 58 4.24 2.18 11.90
N TYR A 59 3.31 2.67 11.06
CA TYR A 59 3.66 3.45 9.87
C TYR A 59 4.39 4.75 10.21
N VAL A 60 3.89 5.51 11.20
CA VAL A 60 4.50 6.77 11.62
C VAL A 60 5.86 6.55 12.25
N GLY A 61 6.00 5.52 13.08
CA GLY A 61 7.26 5.12 13.70
C GLY A 61 8.36 4.93 12.67
N VAL A 62 8.08 4.22 11.57
CA VAL A 62 9.06 3.99 10.49
C VAL A 62 9.20 5.21 9.58
N VAL A 63 8.11 5.78 9.07
CA VAL A 63 8.19 6.75 7.96
C VAL A 63 8.51 8.17 8.42
N ARG A 64 8.18 8.52 9.66
CA ARG A 64 8.34 9.88 10.20
C ARG A 64 9.30 9.97 11.37
N GLU A 65 9.27 9.01 12.29
CA GLU A 65 10.02 9.11 13.55
C GLU A 65 11.43 8.53 13.43
N ASP A 66 11.61 7.51 12.59
CA ASP A 66 12.93 6.92 12.32
C ASP A 66 13.83 7.89 11.52
N PRO A 67 14.94 8.38 12.11
CA PRO A 67 15.82 9.33 11.45
C PRO A 67 16.56 8.73 10.24
N ASP A 68 16.72 7.41 10.19
CA ASP A 68 17.43 6.69 9.14
C ASP A 68 16.52 6.36 7.95
N PHE A 69 15.20 6.54 8.08
CA PHE A 69 14.24 6.21 7.02
C PHE A 69 14.46 7.00 5.73
N VAL A 70 14.62 8.32 5.81
CA VAL A 70 14.80 9.16 4.61
C VAL A 70 16.13 8.86 3.90
N PRO A 71 17.28 8.76 4.60
CA PRO A 71 18.52 8.26 4.01
C PRO A 71 18.36 6.88 3.36
N TYR A 72 17.76 5.92 4.06
CA TYR A 72 17.52 4.57 3.56
C TYR A 72 16.66 4.57 2.29
N PHE A 73 15.50 5.25 2.32
CA PHE A 73 14.59 5.37 1.18
C PHE A 73 15.28 5.93 -0.07
N ARG A 74 16.11 6.97 0.08
CA ARG A 74 16.83 7.59 -1.04
C ARG A 74 17.97 6.72 -1.57
N ALA A 75 18.56 5.87 -0.73
CA ALA A 75 19.63 4.95 -1.11
C ALA A 75 19.08 3.69 -1.79
N VAL A 76 18.09 3.03 -1.19
CA VAL A 76 17.60 1.73 -1.64
C VAL A 76 16.67 1.84 -2.85
N THR A 77 15.90 2.94 -2.95
CA THR A 77 14.95 3.13 -4.06
C THR A 77 15.51 4.06 -5.14
N PRO A 78 15.04 3.95 -6.40
CA PRO A 78 15.46 4.86 -7.46
C PRO A 78 14.80 6.26 -7.37
N GLU A 79 14.26 6.70 -6.23
CA GLU A 79 13.56 7.99 -6.11
C GLU A 79 14.35 9.17 -6.68
N GLY A 80 15.64 9.26 -6.33
CA GLY A 80 16.53 10.32 -6.80
C GLY A 80 16.75 10.29 -8.31
N ALA A 81 16.78 9.09 -8.93
CA ALA A 81 16.91 8.93 -10.37
C ALA A 81 15.59 9.21 -11.10
N LEU A 82 14.46 8.76 -10.54
CA LEU A 82 13.13 8.97 -11.08
C LEU A 82 12.78 10.45 -11.22
N GLY A 83 13.23 11.29 -10.29
CA GLY A 83 13.07 12.75 -10.38
C GLY A 83 13.87 13.42 -11.50
N ARG A 84 14.90 12.77 -12.05
CA ARG A 84 15.76 13.31 -13.12
C ARG A 84 15.36 12.82 -14.51
N LEU A 85 14.59 11.74 -14.60
CA LEU A 85 14.15 11.19 -15.88
C LEU A 85 12.88 11.90 -16.38
N PRO A 86 12.71 12.09 -17.69
CA PRO A 86 11.52 12.73 -18.28
C PRO A 86 10.34 11.76 -18.33
N LEU A 87 9.96 11.15 -17.20
CA LEU A 87 8.90 10.15 -17.11
C LEU A 87 7.51 10.75 -16.85
N GLY A 88 7.44 11.98 -16.31
CA GLY A 88 6.20 12.63 -15.95
C GLY A 88 6.19 14.11 -16.28
N SER A 89 5.00 14.68 -16.51
CA SER A 89 4.81 16.11 -16.79
C SER A 89 4.87 17.01 -15.54
N ARG A 90 4.94 16.41 -14.34
CA ARG A 90 4.88 17.11 -13.05
C ARG A 90 6.15 16.87 -12.23
N PRO A 91 6.62 17.88 -11.46
CA PRO A 91 7.74 17.69 -10.55
C PRO A 91 7.39 16.69 -9.44
N THR A 92 8.36 15.84 -9.08
CA THR A 92 8.22 14.76 -8.10
C THR A 92 8.07 15.25 -6.66
N LYS A 93 8.63 16.42 -6.33
CA LYS A 93 8.56 17.05 -5.00
C LYS A 93 7.77 18.36 -5.01
N ARG A 94 7.23 18.74 -3.85
CA ARG A 94 6.63 20.07 -3.61
C ARG A 94 7.66 21.13 -3.20
N ARG A 95 8.75 20.73 -2.52
CA ARG A 95 9.89 21.57 -2.11
C ARG A 95 11.19 20.74 -2.25
N GLN A 96 12.32 21.39 -2.52
CA GLN A 96 13.60 20.67 -2.77
C GLN A 96 14.25 20.13 -1.48
N ASP A 97 14.07 20.80 -0.34
CA ASP A 97 14.80 20.51 0.91
C ASP A 97 13.94 19.88 2.03
N GLY A 98 13.12 18.87 1.72
CA GLY A 98 12.30 18.19 2.74
C GLY A 98 12.39 16.67 2.77
N GLY A 99 11.81 16.07 3.81
CA GLY A 99 11.64 14.64 4.00
C GLY A 99 10.50 14.06 3.15
N VAL A 100 10.05 12.86 3.53
CA VAL A 100 9.00 12.10 2.80
C VAL A 100 7.69 12.88 2.69
N GLU A 101 7.40 13.79 3.64
CA GLU A 101 6.25 14.68 3.64
C GLU A 101 6.19 15.67 2.47
N THR A 102 7.33 15.87 1.77
CA THR A 102 7.39 16.73 0.57
C THR A 102 7.19 15.96 -0.74
N LEU A 103 7.21 14.62 -0.68
CA LEU A 103 7.03 13.74 -1.81
C LEU A 103 5.55 13.61 -2.18
N ARG A 104 5.25 13.54 -3.48
CA ARG A 104 3.89 13.27 -3.96
C ARG A 104 3.60 11.77 -3.87
N ALA A 105 2.31 11.42 -3.78
CA ALA A 105 1.86 10.02 -3.69
C ALA A 105 2.32 9.13 -4.85
N ILE A 106 2.34 9.64 -6.09
CA ILE A 106 2.79 8.86 -7.26
C ILE A 106 4.29 8.50 -7.13
N PRO A 107 5.24 9.46 -6.99
CA PRO A 107 6.64 9.13 -6.73
C PRO A 107 6.87 8.23 -5.52
N TRP A 108 6.10 8.41 -4.45
CA TRP A 108 6.16 7.56 -3.25
C TRP A 108 5.88 6.09 -3.59
N ILE A 109 4.70 5.80 -4.16
CA ILE A 109 4.31 4.43 -4.51
C ILE A 109 5.25 3.87 -5.59
N PHE A 110 5.59 4.68 -6.59
CA PHE A 110 6.39 4.24 -7.73
C PHE A 110 7.80 3.82 -7.32
N ALA A 111 8.47 4.56 -6.43
CA ALA A 111 9.82 4.23 -5.97
C ALA A 111 9.89 2.84 -5.29
N TRP A 112 8.95 2.54 -4.40
CA TRP A 112 8.87 1.23 -3.73
C TRP A 112 8.41 0.10 -4.65
N THR A 113 7.63 0.42 -5.68
CA THR A 113 7.21 -0.54 -6.71
C THR A 113 8.40 -1.02 -7.55
N GLN A 114 9.37 -0.15 -7.84
CA GLN A 114 10.56 -0.51 -8.63
C GLN A 114 11.42 -1.57 -7.94
N ILE A 115 11.55 -1.51 -6.61
CA ILE A 115 12.37 -2.45 -5.84
C ILE A 115 11.61 -3.67 -5.33
N ARG A 116 10.34 -3.82 -5.72
CA ARG A 116 9.46 -4.94 -5.36
C ARG A 116 9.19 -5.07 -3.86
N LEU A 117 9.42 -4.05 -3.05
CA LEU A 117 9.08 -4.08 -1.63
C LEU A 117 7.61 -3.68 -1.38
N MET A 118 7.06 -2.77 -2.19
CA MET A 118 5.67 -2.31 -2.05
C MET A 118 5.33 -1.73 -0.65
N LEU A 119 6.33 -1.23 0.09
CA LEU A 119 6.23 -0.77 1.48
C LEU A 119 4.97 0.07 1.80
N PRO A 120 4.57 1.08 0.97
CA PRO A 120 3.41 1.91 1.26
C PRO A 120 2.08 1.17 1.33
N ALA A 121 2.04 -0.04 0.78
CA ALA A 121 0.82 -0.78 0.54
C ALA A 121 0.48 -1.70 1.73
N TRP A 122 1.46 -2.07 2.57
CA TRP A 122 1.28 -3.03 3.66
C TRP A 122 1.86 -2.59 5.00
N LEU A 123 2.75 -1.59 5.03
CA LEU A 123 3.40 -1.13 6.27
C LEU A 123 2.36 -0.77 7.33
N GLY A 124 2.52 -1.34 8.53
CA GLY A 124 1.62 -1.20 9.68
C GLY A 124 0.47 -2.20 9.72
N SER A 125 0.03 -2.74 8.57
CA SER A 125 -1.07 -3.73 8.54
C SER A 125 -0.64 -5.04 9.19
N GLY A 126 0.60 -5.49 8.93
CA GLY A 126 1.17 -6.70 9.53
C GLY A 126 1.23 -6.64 11.06
N GLU A 127 1.68 -5.50 11.62
CA GLU A 127 1.74 -5.30 13.06
C GLU A 127 0.36 -5.23 13.70
N ALA A 128 -0.58 -4.53 13.07
CA ALA A 128 -1.97 -4.45 13.55
C ALA A 128 -2.63 -5.84 13.62
N PHE A 129 -2.49 -6.64 12.56
CA PHE A 129 -3.06 -7.99 12.55
C PHE A 129 -2.34 -8.93 13.51
N SER A 130 -1.00 -8.89 13.58
CA SER A 130 -0.25 -9.76 14.49
C SER A 130 -0.61 -9.45 15.95
N THR A 131 -0.63 -8.17 16.32
CA THR A 131 -1.06 -7.71 17.65
C THR A 131 -2.47 -8.18 17.98
N ARG A 132 -3.40 -8.10 17.01
CA ARG A 132 -4.77 -8.53 17.25
C ARG A 132 -4.90 -10.05 17.37
N LEU A 133 -4.16 -10.81 16.57
CA LEU A 133 -4.14 -12.28 16.60
C LEU A 133 -3.59 -12.86 17.90
N GLU A 134 -2.73 -12.12 18.61
CA GLU A 134 -2.23 -12.49 19.94
C GLU A 134 -3.27 -12.30 21.06
N GLN A 135 -4.29 -11.47 20.84
CA GLN A 135 -5.34 -11.22 21.81
C GLN A 135 -6.44 -12.29 21.76
N PRO A 136 -7.09 -12.63 22.89
CA PRO A 136 -8.21 -13.55 22.92
C PRO A 136 -9.30 -13.19 21.90
N GLY A 137 -9.79 -14.20 21.16
CA GLY A 137 -10.84 -14.03 20.15
C GLY A 137 -10.45 -13.24 18.90
N GLY A 138 -9.17 -12.84 18.74
CA GLY A 138 -8.74 -12.00 17.62
C GLY A 138 -8.85 -12.67 16.26
N ARG A 139 -8.51 -13.95 16.19
CA ARG A 139 -8.70 -14.72 14.96
C ARG A 139 -10.17 -14.79 14.54
N ASP A 140 -11.05 -15.04 15.51
CA ASP A 140 -12.47 -15.28 15.23
C ASP A 140 -13.12 -14.01 14.69
N VAL A 141 -12.90 -12.85 15.34
CA VAL A 141 -13.48 -11.58 14.87
C VAL A 141 -12.92 -11.17 13.51
N LEU A 142 -11.62 -11.37 13.24
CA LEU A 142 -11.03 -11.03 11.94
C LEU A 142 -11.57 -11.94 10.83
N GLN A 143 -11.82 -13.22 11.12
CA GLN A 143 -12.45 -14.14 10.18
C GLN A 143 -13.91 -13.80 9.93
N GLU A 144 -14.65 -13.44 10.97
CA GLU A 144 -16.03 -12.96 10.87
C GLU A 144 -16.11 -11.71 9.99
N MET A 145 -15.31 -10.67 10.28
CA MET A 145 -15.24 -9.46 9.47
C MET A 145 -14.86 -9.77 8.02
N ARG A 146 -13.94 -10.71 7.76
CA ARG A 146 -13.59 -11.12 6.38
C ARG A 146 -14.77 -11.73 5.64
N ASN A 147 -15.52 -12.59 6.31
CA ASN A 147 -16.60 -13.36 5.69
C ASN A 147 -17.89 -12.55 5.56
N GLU A 148 -18.18 -11.68 6.51
CA GLU A 148 -19.47 -10.99 6.63
C GLU A 148 -19.44 -9.51 6.29
N TRP A 149 -18.25 -8.90 6.22
CA TRP A 149 -18.10 -7.48 5.90
C TRP A 149 -17.32 -7.27 4.58
N PRO A 150 -18.02 -7.00 3.45
CA PRO A 150 -17.38 -6.86 2.13
C PRO A 150 -16.25 -5.83 2.07
N PHE A 151 -16.33 -4.75 2.86
CA PHE A 151 -15.27 -3.75 2.96
C PHE A 151 -13.96 -4.37 3.47
N PHE A 152 -14.04 -5.12 4.58
CA PHE A 152 -12.86 -5.72 5.20
C PHE A 152 -12.30 -6.86 4.33
N GLY A 153 -13.17 -7.69 3.75
CA GLY A 153 -12.77 -8.69 2.76
C GLY A 153 -12.01 -8.08 1.58
N THR A 154 -12.56 -7.02 0.97
CA THR A 154 -11.92 -6.31 -0.16
C THR A 154 -10.57 -5.70 0.23
N TYR A 155 -10.45 -5.18 1.45
CA TYR A 155 -9.18 -4.64 1.96
C TYR A 155 -8.11 -5.74 2.08
N LEU A 156 -8.47 -6.92 2.60
CA LEU A 156 -7.56 -8.06 2.67
C LEU A 156 -7.17 -8.57 1.28
N ASP A 157 -8.13 -8.68 0.35
CA ASP A 157 -7.85 -9.11 -1.03
C ASP A 157 -6.89 -8.14 -1.73
N MET A 158 -7.04 -6.83 -1.47
CA MET A 158 -6.12 -5.81 -1.97
C MET A 158 -4.71 -6.01 -1.41
N LEU A 159 -4.56 -6.23 -0.10
CA LEU A 159 -3.29 -6.52 0.55
C LEU A 159 -2.64 -7.78 -0.02
N GLU A 160 -3.42 -8.87 -0.18
CA GLU A 160 -2.94 -10.14 -0.74
C GLU A 160 -2.40 -9.96 -2.16
N MET A 161 -3.14 -9.27 -3.02
CA MET A 161 -2.72 -8.97 -4.39
C MET A 161 -1.44 -8.12 -4.46
N LEU A 162 -1.27 -7.18 -3.53
CA LEU A 162 -0.05 -6.35 -3.43
C LEU A 162 1.14 -7.16 -2.94
N LEU A 163 0.96 -7.99 -1.93
CA LEU A 163 2.00 -8.88 -1.41
C LEU A 163 2.40 -9.93 -2.46
N ALA A 164 1.47 -10.42 -3.28
CA ALA A 164 1.76 -11.31 -4.40
C ALA A 164 2.65 -10.66 -5.48
N LYS A 165 2.73 -9.33 -5.52
CA LYS A 165 3.64 -8.57 -6.40
C LYS A 165 4.96 -8.24 -5.71
N ALA A 166 5.06 -8.38 -4.40
CA ALA A 166 6.28 -8.12 -3.67
C ALA A 166 7.30 -9.26 -3.88
N ASP A 167 8.58 -8.92 -3.84
CA ASP A 167 9.68 -9.87 -3.94
C ASP A 167 10.80 -9.43 -3.00
N VAL A 168 10.89 -10.09 -1.85
CA VAL A 168 11.86 -9.78 -0.79
C VAL A 168 13.30 -10.06 -1.24
N ALA A 169 13.53 -10.99 -2.15
CA ALA A 169 14.86 -11.29 -2.65
C ALA A 169 15.36 -10.16 -3.57
N ILE A 170 14.49 -9.60 -4.40
CA ILE A 170 14.81 -8.41 -5.21
C ILE A 170 15.04 -7.21 -4.30
N ALA A 171 14.17 -6.96 -3.31
CA ALA A 171 14.35 -5.86 -2.36
C ALA A 171 15.69 -5.96 -1.61
N ALA A 172 16.03 -7.15 -1.11
CA ALA A 172 17.31 -7.42 -0.45
C ALA A 172 18.51 -7.25 -1.39
N TYR A 173 18.36 -7.58 -2.68
CA TYR A 173 19.40 -7.33 -3.68
C TYR A 173 19.67 -5.82 -3.87
N TYR A 174 18.61 -4.99 -3.94
CA TYR A 174 18.76 -3.54 -4.00
C TYR A 174 19.47 -3.01 -2.75
N GLU A 175 19.04 -3.44 -1.56
CA GLU A 175 19.69 -3.06 -0.30
C GLU A 175 21.17 -3.44 -0.30
N HIS A 176 21.50 -4.69 -0.62
CA HIS A 176 22.88 -5.17 -0.64
C HIS A 176 23.78 -4.42 -1.64
N ARG A 177 23.21 -3.95 -2.76
CA ARG A 177 23.96 -3.29 -3.84
C ARG A 177 24.06 -1.78 -3.71
N LEU A 178 23.12 -1.13 -3.03
CA LEU A 178 22.99 0.33 -3.01
C LEU A 178 23.12 0.95 -1.63
N VAL A 179 23.02 0.15 -0.57
CA VAL A 179 23.17 0.62 0.80
C VAL A 179 24.54 0.16 1.31
N ASP A 180 25.48 1.09 1.46
CA ASP A 180 26.83 0.79 1.94
C ASP A 180 26.92 0.84 3.47
N GLU A 181 26.14 1.73 4.11
CA GLU A 181 26.18 1.93 5.56
C GLU A 181 25.49 0.78 6.32
N PRO A 182 26.18 0.09 7.25
CA PRO A 182 25.61 -1.01 8.02
C PRO A 182 24.41 -0.61 8.90
N SER A 183 24.36 0.63 9.38
CA SER A 183 23.23 1.18 10.16
C SER A 183 21.93 1.13 9.37
N LEU A 184 21.99 1.48 8.08
CA LEU A 184 20.82 1.52 7.19
C LEU A 184 20.33 0.12 6.78
N LYS A 185 21.19 -0.91 6.83
CA LYS A 185 20.83 -2.32 6.55
C LYS A 185 20.02 -2.99 7.65
N ALA A 186 19.95 -2.38 8.83
CA ALA A 186 19.12 -2.90 9.92
C ALA A 186 17.63 -2.72 9.61
N LEU A 187 17.30 -1.62 8.90
CA LEU A 187 15.93 -1.19 8.60
C LEU A 187 15.24 -2.09 7.56
N GLY A 188 15.98 -2.66 6.61
CA GLY A 188 15.45 -3.64 5.65
C GLY A 188 15.32 -5.06 6.22
N LYS A 189 15.86 -5.36 7.41
CA LYS A 189 15.67 -6.65 8.10
C LYS A 189 14.47 -6.67 9.04
N THR A 190 14.03 -5.50 9.52
CA THR A 190 12.86 -5.32 10.39
C THR A 190 11.58 -5.01 9.61
N ALA A 191 11.68 -4.69 8.32
CA ALA A 191 10.55 -4.50 7.41
C ALA A 191 10.10 -5.83 6.78
#